data_AF-A0A848UXK8-F1
#
_entry.id   AF-A0A848UXK8-F1
#
_cell.length_a   1.000
_cell.length_b   1.000
_cell.length_c   1.000
_cell.angle_alpha   90.00
_cell.angle_beta   90.00
_cell.angle_gamma   90.00
#
_symmetry.space_group_name_H-M   'P 1'
#
loop_
_entity.id
_entity.type
_entity.pdbx_description
1 polymer ?
#
loop_
_entity_poly.entity_id
_entity_poly.type
_entity_poly.pdbx_seq_one_letter_code
_entity_poly.pdbx_strand_id
1 'polypeptide(L)'
;MSLLQEIEKRKTFAIISHPDAGKTTLTEKFLLFGGAIQTAGAVKSNKITKTAASDFMEIERQRGISVATSVMSFEYNQRLINLLDTPGHRDFAEDTYRTLSAVDSVV
;
A
#
# COMPACT_ATOMS: atom_id res chain seq x y z
N MET A 1 4.38 -3.77 -27.47
CA MET A 1 4.52 -2.51 -26.72
C MET A 1 5.97 -2.09 -26.72
N SER A 2 6.25 -0.81 -26.90
CA SER A 2 7.60 -0.27 -26.75
C SER A 2 7.95 -0.11 -25.27
N LEU A 3 9.25 -0.04 -24.95
CA LEU A 3 9.72 0.23 -23.58
C LEU A 3 9.11 1.53 -23.03
N LEU A 4 9.05 2.59 -23.85
CA LEU A 4 8.48 3.88 -23.46
C LEU A 4 7.00 3.78 -23.09
N GLN A 5 6.21 3.03 -23.87
CA GLN A 5 4.79 2.80 -23.58
C GLN A 5 4.58 2.10 -22.23
N GLU A 6 5.42 1.11 -21.92
CA GLU A 6 5.38 0.42 -20.64
C GLU A 6 5.76 1.34 -19.47
N ILE A 7 6.77 2.18 -19.64
CA ILE A 7 7.17 3.16 -18.62
C ILE A 7 6.03 4.14 -18.33
N GLU A 8 5.42 4.72 -19.38
CA GLU A 8 4.33 5.70 -19.23
C GLU A 8 3.07 5.12 -18.56
N LYS A 9 2.80 3.82 -18.77
CA LYS A 9 1.68 3.09 -18.16
C LYS A 9 1.79 3.02 -16.63
N ARG A 10 3.00 3.06 -16.07
CA ARG A 10 3.25 2.87 -14.63
C ARG A 10 3.00 4.15 -13.84
N LYS A 11 2.39 4.00 -12.66
CA LYS A 11 2.22 5.05 -11.66
C LYS A 11 2.58 4.48 -10.30
N THR A 12 3.66 4.97 -9.71
CA THR A 12 4.14 4.50 -8.41
C THR A 12 4.01 5.62 -7.38
N PHE A 13 3.20 5.41 -6.35
CA PHE A 13 2.96 6.43 -5.32
C PHE A 13 2.81 5.84 -3.92
N ALA A 14 2.99 6.68 -2.92
CA ALA A 14 2.70 6.38 -1.51
C ALA A 14 1.56 7.24 -0.98
N ILE A 15 0.86 6.77 0.04
CA ILE A 15 -0.09 7.59 0.81
C ILE A 15 0.59 7.98 2.11
N ILE A 16 0.60 9.28 2.43
CA ILE A 16 1.16 9.80 3.68
C ILE A 16 0.11 10.54 4.48
N SER A 17 0.06 10.28 5.78
CA SER A 17 -0.84 11.01 6.67
C SER A 17 -0.48 10.76 8.13
N HIS A 18 -1.02 11.60 9.01
CA HIS A 18 -1.00 11.40 10.46
C HIS A 18 -1.62 10.03 10.84
N PRO A 19 -1.25 9.43 12.00
CA PRO A 19 -2.01 8.34 12.60
C PRO A 19 -3.52 8.57 12.51
N ASP A 20 -4.27 7.50 12.25
CA ASP A 20 -5.74 7.46 12.24
C ASP A 20 -6.46 8.34 11.21
N ALA A 21 -5.75 9.01 10.30
CA ALA A 21 -6.34 9.80 9.22
C ALA A 21 -7.03 8.97 8.11
N GLY A 22 -7.00 7.64 8.19
CA GLY A 22 -7.71 6.76 7.26
C GLY A 22 -6.90 6.23 6.07
N LYS A 23 -5.56 6.25 6.14
CA LYS A 23 -4.63 5.68 5.12
C LYS A 23 -5.06 4.28 4.66
N THR A 24 -5.19 3.34 5.60
CA THR A 24 -5.58 1.96 5.32
C THR A 24 -6.96 1.86 4.69
N THR A 25 -7.91 2.70 5.12
CA THR A 25 -9.27 2.73 4.53
C THR A 25 -9.22 3.20 3.08
N LEU A 26 -8.40 4.20 2.77
CA LEU A 26 -8.22 4.69 1.40
C LEU A 26 -7.53 3.65 0.51
N THR A 27 -6.47 2.99 1.02
CA THR A 27 -5.78 1.87 0.38
C THR A 27 -6.76 0.76 -0.03
N GLU A 28 -7.65 0.35 0.88
CA GLU A 28 -8.66 -0.68 0.59
C GLU A 28 -9.61 -0.26 -0.54
N LYS A 29 -9.99 1.02 -0.60
CA LYS A 29 -10.84 1.53 -1.68
C LYS A 29 -10.11 1.52 -3.02
N PHE A 30 -8.84 1.92 -3.05
CA PHE A 30 -8.05 1.82 -4.29
C PHE A 30 -7.97 0.38 -4.80
N LEU A 31 -7.72 -0.58 -3.93
CA LEU A 31 -7.68 -2.00 -4.33
C LEU A 31 -9.04 -2.51 -4.81
N LEU A 32 -10.13 -2.08 -4.18
CA LEU A 32 -11.48 -2.42 -4.63
C LEU A 32 -11.76 -1.85 -6.01
N PHE A 33 -11.46 -0.57 -6.25
CA PHE A 33 -11.65 0.07 -7.55
C PHE A 33 -10.72 -0.48 -8.64
N GLY A 34 -9.53 -0.94 -8.26
CA GLY A 34 -8.59 -1.65 -9.13
C GLY A 34 -8.92 -3.13 -9.38
N GLY A 35 -10.00 -3.65 -8.79
CA GLY A 35 -10.39 -5.05 -8.89
C GLY A 35 -9.42 -6.04 -8.22
N ALA A 36 -8.43 -5.56 -7.46
CA ALA A 36 -7.46 -6.38 -6.75
C ALA A 36 -8.06 -7.10 -5.54
N ILE A 37 -9.15 -6.56 -4.99
CA ILE A 37 -9.99 -7.23 -3.98
C ILE A 37 -11.45 -7.15 -4.40
N GLN A 38 -12.23 -8.20 -4.11
CA GLN A 38 -13.66 -8.26 -4.41
C GLN A 38 -14.53 -7.56 -3.36
N THR A 39 -13.99 -7.30 -2.16
CA THR A 39 -14.73 -6.68 -1.04
C THR A 39 -13.79 -5.82 -0.21
N ALA A 40 -14.21 -4.61 0.15
CA ALA A 40 -13.48 -3.76 1.10
C ALA A 40 -13.38 -4.45 2.47
N GLY A 41 -12.28 -4.27 3.21
CA GLY A 41 -11.96 -5.05 4.41
C GLY A 41 -11.23 -6.38 4.14
N ALA A 42 -11.03 -6.77 2.87
CA ALA A 42 -10.28 -7.99 2.52
C ALA A 42 -8.79 -7.91 2.90
N VAL A 43 -8.21 -6.70 2.90
CA VAL A 43 -6.81 -6.46 3.30
C VAL A 43 -6.65 -6.64 4.80
N LYS A 44 -7.57 -6.08 5.60
CA LYS A 44 -7.63 -6.32 7.06
C LYS A 44 -7.93 -7.77 7.45
N SER A 45 -8.47 -8.59 6.54
CA SER A 45 -8.94 -9.96 6.84
C SER A 45 -8.01 -11.09 6.35
N ASN A 46 -6.71 -10.84 6.22
CA ASN A 46 -5.67 -11.89 6.21
C ASN A 46 -5.63 -12.85 5.00
N LYS A 47 -6.24 -12.55 3.85
CA LYS A 47 -6.27 -13.49 2.71
C LYS A 47 -5.12 -13.41 1.70
N ILE A 48 -4.06 -12.64 1.97
CA ILE A 48 -2.86 -12.59 1.10
C ILE A 48 -1.68 -13.20 1.85
N THR A 49 -1.44 -14.49 1.58
CA THR A 49 -0.34 -15.28 2.12
C THR A 49 1.01 -14.82 1.53
N LYS A 50 1.80 -14.08 2.31
CA LYS A 50 3.26 -14.00 2.15
C LYS A 50 3.90 -14.30 3.50
N THR A 51 4.73 -15.33 3.55
CA THR A 51 5.32 -15.96 4.74
C THR A 51 6.22 -15.05 5.58
N ALA A 52 6.70 -13.91 5.05
CA ALA A 52 7.43 -12.89 5.83
C ALA A 52 6.52 -11.82 6.46
N ALA A 53 5.26 -11.73 6.04
CA ALA A 53 4.28 -10.79 6.59
C ALA A 53 3.64 -11.29 7.90
N SER A 54 3.78 -12.57 8.24
CA SER A 54 3.13 -13.21 9.39
C SER A 54 3.44 -12.53 10.72
N ASP A 55 4.72 -12.29 11.02
CA ASP A 55 5.14 -11.71 12.30
C ASP A 55 4.72 -10.25 12.43
N PHE A 56 4.85 -9.48 11.35
CA PHE A 56 4.43 -8.07 11.32
C PHE A 56 2.91 -7.93 11.33
N MET A 57 2.15 -8.78 10.64
CA MET A 57 0.68 -8.79 10.67
C MET A 57 0.14 -9.11 12.07
N GLU A 58 0.80 -10.00 12.82
CA GLU A 58 0.42 -10.31 14.19
C GLU A 58 0.69 -9.12 15.13
N ILE A 59 1.82 -8.43 14.95
CA ILE A 59 2.15 -7.19 15.69
C ILE A 59 1.18 -6.06 15.32
N GLU A 60 0.85 -5.89 14.04
CA GLU A 60 -0.14 -4.92 13.55
C GLU A 60 -1.51 -5.17 14.16
N ARG A 61 -1.94 -6.43 14.21
CA ARG A 61 -3.21 -6.84 14.82
C ARG A 61 -3.24 -6.59 16.33
N GLN A 62 -2.15 -6.88 17.05
CA GLN A 62 -2.06 -6.65 18.49
C GLN A 62 -2.06 -5.16 18.84
N ARG A 63 -1.43 -4.33 18.01
CA ARG A 63 -1.26 -2.89 18.29
C ARG A 63 -2.32 -2.01 17.63
N GLY A 64 -3.08 -2.53 16.66
CA GLY A 64 -4.08 -1.76 15.92
C GLY A 64 -3.49 -0.68 15.00
N ILE A 65 -2.18 -0.71 14.75
CA ILE A 65 -1.44 0.24 13.91
C ILE A 65 -0.76 -0.51 12.77
N SER A 66 -0.47 0.18 11.66
CA SER A 66 0.40 -0.38 10.62
C SER A 66 1.88 -0.18 10.99
N VAL A 67 2.65 -1.25 10.87
CA VAL A 67 4.01 -1.44 11.40
C VAL A 67 5.00 -1.70 10.27
N ALA A 68 4.53 -2.20 9.11
CA ALA A 68 5.38 -2.54 7.97
C ALA A 68 4.96 -1.85 6.67
N THR A 69 5.95 -1.55 5.82
CA THR A 69 5.69 -1.06 4.46
C THR A 69 5.18 -2.20 3.58
N SER A 70 4.03 -2.02 2.94
CA SER A 70 3.46 -3.00 2.02
C SER A 70 3.38 -2.45 0.60
N VAL A 71 3.76 -3.26 -0.39
CA VAL A 71 3.64 -2.91 -1.82
C VAL A 71 2.45 -3.66 -2.42
N MET A 72 1.53 -2.91 -3.04
CA MET A 72 0.36 -3.45 -3.72
C MET A 72 0.33 -2.96 -5.16
N SER A 73 0.06 -3.87 -6.09
CA SER A 73 -0.04 -3.54 -7.52
C SER A 73 -1.41 -3.91 -8.06
N PHE A 74 -2.01 -3.01 -8.83
CA PHE A 74 -3.31 -3.22 -9.46
C PHE A 74 -3.42 -2.43 -10.77
N GLU A 75 -4.32 -2.85 -11.65
CA GLU A 75 -4.61 -2.08 -12.86
C GLU A 75 -5.81 -1.16 -12.66
N TYR A 76 -5.71 0.08 -13.13
CA TYR A 76 -6.83 1.03 -13.13
C TYR A 76 -6.76 1.90 -14.37
N ASN A 77 -7.85 1.95 -15.14
CA ASN A 77 -7.93 2.73 -16.39
C ASN A 77 -6.72 2.51 -17.32
N GLN A 78 -6.39 1.24 -17.59
CA GLN A 78 -5.24 0.83 -18.41
C GLN A 78 -3.88 1.30 -17.89
N ARG A 79 -3.76 1.74 -16.64
CA ARG A 79 -2.49 2.06 -15.97
C ARG A 79 -2.14 0.99 -14.95
N LEU A 80 -0.86 0.71 -14.82
CA LEU A 80 -0.34 -0.17 -13.78
C LEU A 80 0.01 0.69 -12.56
N ILE A 81 -0.76 0.54 -11.49
CA ILE A 81 -0.59 1.27 -10.25
C ILE A 81 0.26 0.45 -9.30
N ASN A 82 1.29 1.07 -8.72
CA ASN A 82 2.05 0.54 -7.59
C ASN A 82 1.84 1.47 -6.39
N LEU A 83 1.16 0.96 -5.38
CA LEU A 83 0.88 1.66 -4.13
C LEU A 83 1.79 1.12 -3.04
N LEU A 84 2.59 2.01 -2.46
CA LEU A 84 3.41 1.72 -1.28
C LEU A 84 2.71 2.30 -0.04
N ASP A 85 2.21 1.43 0.83
CA ASP A 85 1.57 1.83 2.07
C ASP A 85 2.64 2.18 3.12
N THR A 86 2.50 3.34 3.75
CA THR A 86 3.48 3.83 4.74
C THR A 86 2.97 3.62 6.17
N PRO A 87 3.84 3.22 7.11
CA PRO A 87 3.50 3.20 8.53
C PRO A 87 3.03 4.58 9.00
N GLY A 88 1.90 4.59 9.72
CA GLY A 88 1.32 5.83 10.26
C GLY A 88 1.93 6.25 11.60
N HIS A 89 2.48 5.31 12.37
CA HIS A 89 2.92 5.55 13.74
C HIS A 89 4.34 6.15 13.80
N ARG A 90 4.58 7.07 14.75
CA ARG A 90 5.84 7.84 14.84
C ARG A 90 7.08 6.97 14.99
N ASP A 91 6.94 5.82 15.64
CA ASP A 91 8.03 4.85 15.86
C ASP A 91 8.58 4.26 14.56
N PHE A 92 7.88 4.43 13.42
CA PHE A 92 8.26 3.88 12.11
C PHE A 92 8.56 4.98 11.07
N ALA A 93 8.96 6.16 11.52
CA ALA A 93 9.24 7.30 10.64
C ALA A 93 10.36 7.02 9.62
N GLU A 94 11.40 6.25 9.98
CA GLU A 94 12.50 5.92 9.06
C GLU A 94 12.02 5.09 7.87
N ASP A 95 11.16 4.10 8.12
CA ASP A 95 10.60 3.25 7.06
C ASP A 95 9.69 4.05 6.13
N THR A 96 8.94 5.01 6.68
CA THR A 96 8.18 5.98 5.89
C THR A 96 9.09 6.81 5.00
N TYR A 97 10.18 7.39 5.53
CA TYR A 97 11.12 8.17 4.71
C TYR A 97 11.80 7.34 3.62
N ARG A 98 12.18 6.09 3.93
CA ARG A 98 12.75 5.15 2.96
C ARG A 98 11.77 4.85 1.84
N THR A 99 10.50 4.64 2.17
CA THR A 99 9.43 4.41 1.20
C THR A 99 9.25 5.59 0.25
N LEU A 100 9.35 6.82 0.77
CA LEU A 100 9.22 8.03 -0.04
C LEU A 100 10.34 8.20 -1.07
N SER A 101 11.50 7.57 -0.88
CA SER A 101 12.57 7.59 -1.89
C SER A 101 12.31 6.64 -3.07
N ALA A 102 11.33 5.74 -2.96
CA ALA A 102 11.02 4.72 -3.95
C ALA A 102 9.76 5.04 -4.79
N VAL A 103 9.17 6.21 -4.64
CA VAL A 103 7.92 6.61 -5.32
C VAL A 103 8.09 7.87 -6.15
N ASP A 104 7.30 7.98 -7.22
CA ASP A 104 7.32 9.14 -8.12
C ASP A 104 6.44 10.28 -7.60
N SER A 105 5.42 9.97 -6.78
CA SER A 105 4.49 10.94 -6.22
C SER A 105 3.89 10.49 -4.88
N VAL A 106 3.19 11.40 -4.21
CA VAL A 106 2.48 11.14 -2.94
C VAL A 106 1.04 11.63 -2.99
N VAL A 107 0.19 11.01 -2.17
CA VAL A 107 -1.19 11.43 -1.86
C VAL A 107 -1.30 11.73 -0.38
#